data_AF-A0A6F9AVG2-F1
#
_entry.id   AF-A0A6F9AVG2-F1
#
_cell.length_a   1.000
_cell.length_b   1.000
_cell.length_c   1.000
_cell.angle_alpha   90.00
_cell.angle_beta   90.00
_cell.angle_gamma   90.00
#
_symmetry.space_group_name_H-M   'P 1'
#
loop_
_entity.id
_entity.type
_entity.pdbx_description
1 polymer ?
#
loop_
_entity_poly.entity_id
_entity_poly.type
_entity_poly.pdbx_seq_one_letter_code
_entity_poly.pdbx_strand_id
1 'polypeptide(L)'
;MDTNPTHLMVMDTNPTHLMVMDTNPAHLMVMDTNPAHLMVMDTNPAHLMVMDTNPAHLMVMDTNPNTPDAHLMVMDTNPAHLMVMDTNPAHLMVMVLTQHT
;
A
#
# COMPACT_ATOMS: atom_id res chain seq x y z
N MET A 1 -13.97 5.24 -22.73
CA MET A 1 -12.60 5.13 -22.22
C MET A 1 -12.74 4.39 -20.92
N ASP A 2 -12.38 3.12 -20.94
CA ASP A 2 -12.37 2.27 -19.76
C ASP A 2 -11.10 2.67 -18.98
N THR A 3 -11.29 3.35 -17.84
CA THR A 3 -10.22 4.02 -17.09
C THR A 3 -9.65 3.16 -15.96
N ASN A 4 -10.05 1.88 -15.86
CA ASN A 4 -9.56 0.98 -14.83
C ASN A 4 -8.39 0.13 -15.36
N PRO A 5 -7.13 0.53 -15.12
CA PRO A 5 -6.02 -0.35 -15.39
C PRO A 5 -6.18 -1.62 -14.55
N THR A 6 -6.00 -2.78 -15.18
CA THR A 6 -6.05 -4.05 -14.43
C THR A 6 -4.86 -4.17 -13.47
N HIS A 7 -3.74 -3.52 -13.78
CA HIS A 7 -2.53 -3.51 -12.97
C HIS A 7 -1.99 -2.08 -12.86
N LEU A 8 -1.75 -1.61 -11.65
CA LEU A 8 -1.06 -0.36 -11.36
C LEU A 8 0.25 -0.65 -10.61
N MET A 9 1.34 -0.04 -11.07
CA MET A 9 2.64 -0.10 -10.41
C MET A 9 3.18 1.32 -10.23
N VAL A 10 3.54 1.67 -9.00
CA VAL A 10 4.16 2.96 -8.65
C VAL A 10 5.52 2.68 -8.02
N MET A 11 6.54 3.39 -8.51
CA MET A 11 7.91 3.32 -8.01
C MET A 11 8.46 4.74 -7.87
N ASP A 12 8.93 5.09 -6.68
CA ASP A 12 9.57 6.39 -6.42
C ASP A 12 10.76 6.26 -5.47
N THR A 13 11.56 7.31 -5.34
CA THR A 13 12.77 7.35 -4.51
C THR A 13 12.99 8.75 -3.94
N ASN A 14 12.94 8.85 -2.62
CA ASN A 14 12.99 10.08 -1.82
C ASN A 14 11.90 11.12 -2.16
N PRO A 15 10.62 10.75 -2.39
CA PRO A 15 9.58 11.76 -2.54
C PRO A 15 9.33 12.46 -1.19
N THR A 16 8.99 13.73 -1.24
CA THR A 16 8.49 14.42 -0.04
C THR A 16 7.10 13.94 0.33
N HIS A 17 6.24 13.71 -0.68
CA HIS A 17 4.90 13.15 -0.48
C HIS A 17 4.56 12.26 -1.68
N LEU A 18 4.19 11.01 -1.43
CA LEU A 18 3.62 10.11 -2.42
C LEU A 18 2.18 9.76 -2.01
N MET A 19 1.24 9.96 -2.93
CA MET A 19 -0.16 9.58 -2.74
C MET A 19 -0.61 8.72 -3.91
N VAL A 20 -1.11 7.53 -3.62
CA VAL A 20 -1.66 6.59 -4.59
C VAL A 20 -3.13 6.34 -4.26
N MET A 21 -4.00 6.54 -5.24
CA MET A 21 -5.44 6.32 -5.14
C MET A 21 -5.91 5.55 -6.37
N ASP A 22 -6.57 4.41 -6.15
CA ASP A 22 -7.17 3.60 -7.22
C ASP A 22 -8.55 3.06 -6.80
N THR A 23 -9.33 2.57 -7.76
CA THR A 23 -10.65 2.00 -7.56
C THR A 23 -10.87 0.81 -8.50
N ASN A 24 -11.02 -0.36 -7.91
CA ASN A 24 -11.13 -1.67 -8.57
C ASN A 24 -9.91 -2.09 -9.43
N PRO A 25 -8.64 -1.90 -9.00
CA PRO A 25 -7.53 -2.55 -9.68
C PRO A 25 -7.58 -4.06 -9.43
N ALA A 26 -7.18 -4.87 -10.40
CA ALA A 26 -6.94 -6.29 -10.10
C ALA A 26 -5.68 -6.43 -9.23
N HIS A 27 -4.64 -5.64 -9.55
CA HIS A 27 -3.40 -5.59 -8.78
C HIS A 27 -2.88 -4.16 -8.63
N LEU A 28 -2.63 -3.74 -7.39
CA LEU A 28 -1.92 -2.50 -7.07
C LEU A 28 -0.61 -2.82 -6.35
N MET A 29 0.51 -2.33 -6.90
CA MET A 29 1.84 -2.44 -6.30
C MET A 29 2.47 -1.07 -6.13
N VAL A 30 2.87 -0.75 -4.90
CA VAL A 30 3.59 0.50 -4.56
C VAL A 30 4.92 0.13 -3.95
N MET A 31 6.00 0.68 -4.52
CA MET A 31 7.37 0.56 -4.01
C MET A 31 7.95 1.95 -3.80
N ASP A 32 8.37 2.25 -2.57
CA ASP A 32 8.99 3.53 -2.24
C ASP A 32 10.26 3.31 -1.39
N THR A 33 11.14 4.31 -1.40
CA THR A 33 12.36 4.35 -0.61
C THR A 33 12.56 5.76 -0.09
N ASN A 34 12.61 5.90 1.24
CA ASN A 34 12.76 7.14 2.01
C ASN A 34 11.68 8.21 1.72
N PRO A 35 10.39 7.90 1.63
CA PRO A 35 9.39 8.95 1.57
C PRO A 35 9.28 9.67 2.93
N ALA A 36 9.06 10.99 2.92
CA ALA A 36 8.64 11.64 4.16
C ALA A 36 7.18 11.25 4.51
N HIS A 37 6.31 11.17 3.52
CA HIS A 37 4.94 10.67 3.68
C HIS A 37 4.52 9.81 2.49
N LEU A 38 4.13 8.56 2.76
CA LEU A 38 3.49 7.66 1.81
C LEU A 38 2.05 7.39 2.24
N MET A 39 1.09 7.66 1.35
CA MET A 39 -0.32 7.35 1.53
C MET A 39 -0.84 6.51 0.36
N VAL A 40 -1.36 5.33 0.67
CA VAL A 40 -1.99 4.43 -0.31
C VAL A 40 -3.45 4.22 0.09
N MET A 41 -4.37 4.53 -0.82
CA MET A 41 -5.80 4.30 -0.64
C MET A 41 -6.33 3.51 -1.82
N ASP A 42 -6.96 2.37 -1.54
CA ASP A 42 -7.57 1.53 -2.57
C ASP A 42 -8.98 1.10 -2.17
N THR A 43 -9.81 0.85 -3.16
CA THR A 43 -11.18 0.35 -2.99
C THR A 43 -11.44 -0.77 -3.96
N ASN A 44 -11.81 -1.94 -3.43
CA ASN A 44 -11.99 -3.21 -4.13
C ASN A 44 -10.77 -3.73 -4.90
N PRO A 45 -9.51 -3.64 -4.43
CA PRO A 45 -8.44 -4.44 -5.02
C PRO A 45 -8.71 -5.93 -4.89
N ALA A 46 -8.31 -6.72 -5.90
CA ALA A 46 -8.09 -8.15 -5.65
C ALA A 46 -6.77 -8.36 -4.89
N HIS A 47 -5.71 -7.62 -5.24
CA HIS A 47 -4.43 -7.66 -4.54
C HIS A 47 -3.80 -6.28 -4.40
N LEU A 48 -3.46 -5.89 -3.17
CA LEU A 48 -2.70 -4.69 -2.84
C LEU A 48 -1.37 -5.08 -2.17
N MET A 49 -0.26 -4.63 -2.74
CA MET A 49 1.08 -4.79 -2.19
C MET A 49 1.76 -3.43 -2.02
N VAL A 50 2.17 -3.11 -0.79
CA VAL A 50 2.95 -1.91 -0.46
C VAL A 50 4.27 -2.34 0.13
N MET A 51 5.36 -1.86 -0.47
CA MET A 51 6.74 -2.06 -0.02
C MET A 51 7.39 -0.70 0.20
N ASP A 52 7.82 -0.43 1.42
CA ASP A 52 8.48 0.82 1.78
C ASP A 52 9.75 0.57 2.58
N THR A 53 10.75 1.43 2.36
CA THR A 53 12.01 1.43 3.10
C THR A 53 12.23 2.80 3.69
N ASN A 54 12.27 2.87 5.01
CA ASN A 54 12.59 4.01 5.84
C ASN A 54 11.65 5.22 5.63
N PRO A 55 10.32 5.03 5.68
CA PRO A 55 9.38 6.14 5.69
C PRO A 55 9.39 6.89 7.02
N ALA A 56 9.20 8.20 6.99
CA ALA A 56 8.81 8.92 8.20
C ALA A 56 7.34 8.60 8.57
N HIS A 57 6.45 8.52 7.59
CA HIS A 57 5.06 8.09 7.79
C HIS A 57 4.53 7.25 6.63
N LEU A 58 4.05 6.04 6.93
CA LEU A 58 3.31 5.19 6.00
C LEU A 58 1.85 5.03 6.47
N MET A 59 0.91 5.34 5.59
CA MET A 59 -0.52 5.07 5.76
C MET A 59 -1.05 4.24 4.59
N VAL A 60 -1.66 3.09 4.90
CA VAL A 60 -2.33 2.24 3.91
C VAL A 60 -3.78 2.04 4.34
N MET A 61 -4.72 2.35 3.44
CA MET A 61 -6.15 2.14 3.63
C MET A 61 -6.72 1.32 2.47
N ASP A 62 -7.32 0.18 2.79
CA ASP A 62 -7.97 -0.72 1.84
C ASP A 62 -9.43 -0.95 2.25
N THR A 63 -10.33 -0.98 1.27
CA THR A 63 -11.76 -1.16 1.47
C THR A 63 -12.34 -2.14 0.44
N ASN A 64 -12.74 -3.34 0.90
CA ASN A 64 -13.15 -4.45 0.05
C ASN A 64 -14.55 -5.02 0.37
N PRO A 65 -15.64 -4.25 0.25
CA PRO A 65 -16.98 -4.73 0.60
C PRO A 65 -17.48 -5.95 -0.19
N ASN A 66 -16.94 -6.22 -1.40
CA ASN A 66 -17.48 -7.24 -2.32
C ASN A 66 -16.44 -8.23 -2.87
N THR A 67 -15.22 -8.27 -2.32
CA THR A 67 -14.11 -9.05 -2.88
C THR A 67 -13.73 -10.18 -1.92
N PRO A 68 -14.30 -11.40 -2.07
CA PRO A 68 -14.16 -12.48 -1.09
C PRO A 68 -12.73 -13.03 -0.97
N ASP A 69 -11.86 -12.75 -1.95
CA ASP A 69 -10.48 -13.23 -2.01
C ASP A 69 -9.46 -12.06 -2.03
N ALA A 70 -9.82 -10.88 -1.50
CA ALA A 70 -8.91 -9.74 -1.47
C ALA A 70 -7.67 -9.99 -0.60
N HIS A 71 -6.48 -9.57 -1.06
CA HIS A 71 -5.23 -9.69 -0.30
C HIS A 71 -4.55 -8.33 -0.14
N LEU A 72 -4.26 -7.97 1.10
CA LEU A 72 -3.43 -6.83 1.44
C LEU A 72 -2.10 -7.31 2.04
N MET A 73 -1.00 -6.89 1.42
CA MET A 73 0.36 -7.08 1.91
C MET A 73 1.06 -5.74 2.10
N VAL A 74 1.52 -5.47 3.32
CA VAL A 74 2.36 -4.31 3.64
C VAL A 74 3.70 -4.79 4.20
N MET A 75 4.79 -4.41 3.55
CA MET A 75 6.16 -4.64 4.01
C MET A 75 6.84 -3.30 4.21
N ASP A 76 7.23 -3.01 5.44
CA ASP A 76 7.81 -1.72 5.82
C ASP A 76 9.11 -1.94 6.59
N THR A 77 10.21 -1.38 6.08
CA THR A 77 11.51 -1.47 6.74
C THR A 77 11.86 -0.16 7.42
N ASN A 78 12.05 -0.17 8.73
CA ASN A 78 12.46 0.98 9.53
C ASN A 78 11.50 2.20 9.48
N PRO A 79 10.17 2.03 9.63
CA PRO A 79 9.28 3.17 9.71
C PRO A 79 9.44 3.93 11.03
N ALA A 80 9.29 5.26 10.97
CA ALA A 80 9.01 6.02 12.19
C ALA A 80 7.54 5.86 12.62
N HIS A 81 6.61 5.86 11.66
CA HIS A 81 5.18 5.66 11.90
C HIS A 81 4.52 4.84 10.79
N LEU A 82 3.75 3.83 11.17
CA LEU A 82 2.97 2.98 10.27
C LEU A 82 1.51 2.91 10.74
N MET A 83 0.57 3.11 9.81
CA MET A 83 -0.85 2.84 9.97
C MET A 83 -1.37 1.99 8.81
N VAL A 84 -2.04 0.89 9.13
CA VAL A 84 -2.71 0.02 8.14
C VAL A 84 -4.16 -0.15 8.57
N MET A 85 -5.09 0.13 7.66
CA MET A 85 -6.52 -0.08 7.84
C MET A 85 -7.05 -0.91 6.67
N ASP A 86 -7.70 -2.03 6.99
CA ASP A 86 -8.36 -2.89 6.01
C ASP A 86 -9.80 -3.14 6.47
N THR A 87 -10.76 -2.68 5.68
CA THR A 87 -12.17 -2.97 5.94
C THR A 87 -12.60 -4.12 5.04
N ASN A 88 -12.81 -5.27 5.67
CA ASN A 88 -13.17 -6.57 5.08
C ASN A 88 -11.98 -7.36 4.47
N PRO A 89 -10.93 -7.68 5.26
CA PRO A 89 -9.83 -8.51 4.80
C PRO A 89 -10.30 -9.94 4.57
N ALA A 90 -10.00 -10.51 3.40
CA ALA A 90 -9.90 -11.97 3.27
C ALA A 90 -8.51 -12.43 3.75
N HIS A 91 -7.45 -11.75 3.30
CA HIS A 91 -6.09 -11.96 3.77
C HIS A 91 -5.35 -10.63 3.99
N LEU A 92 -4.84 -10.42 5.21
CA LEU A 92 -4.02 -9.27 5.58
C LEU A 92 -2.67 -9.74 6.15
N MET A 93 -1.58 -9.25 5.58
CA MET A 93 -0.23 -9.44 6.11
C MET A 93 0.46 -8.08 6.26
N VAL A 94 0.94 -7.79 7.47
CA VAL A 94 1.78 -6.62 7.76
C VAL A 94 3.10 -7.10 8.35
N MET A 95 4.20 -6.78 7.69
CA MET A 95 5.56 -7.08 8.13
C MET A 95 6.32 -5.78 8.35
N VAL A 96 6.83 -5.60 9.57
CA VAL A 96 7.69 -4.46 9.91
C VAL A 96 9.06 -4.98 10.29
N LEU A 97 10.09 -4.52 9.57
CA LEU A 97 11.49 -4.85 9.87
C LEU A 97 12.19 -3.62 10.44
N THR A 98 12.50 -3.62 11.72
CA THR A 98 13.34 -2.58 12.33
C THR A 98 14.81 -3.01 12.29
N GLN A 99 15.69 -2.18 11.72
CA GLN A 99 17.13 -2.40 11.85
C GLN A 99 17.61 -1.72 13.14
N HIS A 100 18.04 -2.50 14.11
CA HIS A 100 18.78 -1.97 15.26
C HIS A 100 20.25 -1.83 14.85
N THR A 101 20.72 -0.59 14.74
CA THR A 101 22.16 -0.25 14.74
C THR A 101 22.71 -0.25 16.15
#